data_AF-A0A1G1B7I9-F1
#
_entry.id   AF-A0A1G1B7I9-F1
#
_cell.length_a   1.000
_cell.length_b   1.000
_cell.length_c   1.000
_cell.angle_alpha   90.00
_cell.angle_beta   90.00
_cell.angle_gamma   90.00
#
_symmetry.space_group_name_H-M   'P 1'
#
loop_
_entity.id
_entity.type
_entity.pdbx_description
1 polymer ?
#
loop_
_entity_poly.entity_id
_entity_poly.type
_entity_poly.pdbx_seq_one_letter_code
_entity_poly.pdbx_strand_id
1 'polypeptide(L)'
;MRNIVFKDPVCGMIVEAHTIEIMYSGILLAFCSNQCRERFLTNPHLYIGYPGHVAPKQKGVQVVKRRHFRLEQALTSQERDLLTNDLRSMMGIREIHVDDMLIKIEMTYDLMVVTAEQIEARLAEIGLKLGEEWPERLRRGFVHFLEEFEVLGLEEPPSRI
;
A
#
# COMPACT_ATOMS: atom_id res chain seq x y z
N MET A 1 -0.53 -28.32 -19.76
CA MET A 1 -0.77 -28.20 -18.30
C MET A 1 -1.48 -26.86 -18.07
N ARG A 2 -2.57 -26.81 -17.28
CA ARG A 2 -3.21 -25.53 -16.94
C ARG A 2 -2.46 -24.94 -15.74
N ASN A 3 -1.99 -23.69 -15.87
CA ASN A 3 -1.43 -22.96 -14.74
C ASN A 3 -2.59 -22.60 -13.79
N ILE A 4 -2.44 -22.93 -12.50
CA ILE A 4 -3.40 -22.52 -11.48
C ILE A 4 -3.09 -21.07 -11.15
N VAL A 5 -4.10 -20.22 -11.30
CA VAL A 5 -4.01 -18.79 -10.99
C VAL A 5 -4.93 -18.43 -9.84
N PHE A 6 -4.47 -17.53 -8.99
CA PHE A 6 -5.18 -17.01 -7.83
C PHE A 6 -5.35 -15.50 -7.99
N LYS A 7 -6.39 -14.95 -7.38
CA LYS A 7 -6.57 -13.50 -7.28
C LYS A 7 -6.06 -13.06 -5.92
N ASP A 8 -5.08 -12.16 -5.91
CA ASP A 8 -4.61 -11.51 -4.69
C ASP A 8 -5.79 -10.80 -4.01
N PRO A 9 -6.12 -11.13 -2.75
CA PRO A 9 -7.32 -10.60 -2.09
C PRO A 9 -7.18 -9.12 -1.71
N VAL A 10 -5.95 -8.58 -1.65
CA VAL A 10 -5.66 -7.19 -1.25
C VAL A 10 -5.72 -6.27 -2.46
N CYS A 11 -4.94 -6.55 -3.50
CA CYS A 11 -4.83 -5.67 -4.67
C CYS A 11 -5.69 -6.13 -5.87
N GLY A 12 -6.09 -7.41 -5.92
CA GLY A 12 -6.87 -7.98 -7.00
C GLY A 12 -6.05 -8.48 -8.20
N MET A 13 -4.71 -8.43 -8.13
CA MET A 13 -3.82 -8.93 -9.17
C MET A 13 -3.96 -10.46 -9.33
N ILE A 14 -3.95 -10.95 -10.57
CA ILE A 14 -3.93 -12.39 -10.85
C ILE A 14 -2.49 -12.89 -10.78
N VAL A 15 -2.23 -13.90 -9.95
CA VAL A 15 -0.90 -14.46 -9.68
C VAL A 15 -0.90 -15.97 -9.89
N GLU A 16 0.26 -16.54 -10.22
CA GLU A 16 0.42 -17.99 -10.35
C GLU A 16 0.68 -18.65 -8.99
N ALA A 17 0.34 -19.94 -8.87
CA ALA A 17 0.49 -20.78 -7.67
C ALA A 17 1.94 -20.97 -7.14
N HIS A 18 2.92 -20.24 -7.68
CA HIS A 18 4.33 -20.31 -7.30
C HIS A 18 4.85 -18.96 -6.78
N THR A 19 3.94 -18.02 -6.49
CA THR A 19 4.30 -16.71 -5.95
C THR A 19 4.45 -16.78 -4.43
N ILE A 20 3.56 -16.14 -3.66
CA ILE A 20 3.66 -16.07 -2.21
C ILE A 20 2.35 -16.63 -1.66
N GLU A 21 2.40 -17.79 -1.02
CA GLU A 21 1.20 -18.48 -0.55
C GLU A 21 1.15 -18.60 0.98
N ILE A 22 -0.06 -18.54 1.53
CA ILE A 22 -0.34 -18.86 2.93
C ILE A 22 -1.61 -19.70 3.03
N MET A 23 -1.73 -20.47 4.12
CA MET A 23 -3.00 -21.06 4.52
C MET A 23 -3.62 -20.23 5.63
N TYR A 24 -4.81 -19.67 5.40
CA TYR A 24 -5.55 -18.89 6.37
C TYR A 24 -6.96 -19.47 6.54
N SER A 25 -7.32 -19.89 7.76
CA SER A 25 -8.61 -20.51 8.07
C SER A 25 -9.00 -21.66 7.11
N GLY A 26 -8.01 -22.47 6.71
CA GLY A 26 -8.21 -23.60 5.79
C GLY A 26 -8.31 -23.24 4.31
N ILE A 27 -8.14 -21.97 3.95
CA ILE A 27 -8.14 -21.48 2.56
C ILE A 27 -6.70 -21.17 2.14
N LEU A 28 -6.28 -21.70 0.99
CA LEU A 28 -5.02 -21.32 0.35
C LEU A 28 -5.20 -19.95 -0.34
N LEU A 29 -4.38 -18.98 0.06
CA LEU A 29 -4.36 -17.64 -0.51
C LEU A 29 -2.98 -17.38 -1.13
N ALA A 30 -2.95 -16.66 -2.24
CA ALA A 30 -1.72 -16.24 -2.90
C ALA A 30 -1.67 -14.71 -3.05
N PHE A 31 -0.47 -14.16 -2.98
CA PHE A 31 -0.20 -12.72 -3.02
C PHE A 31 0.82 -12.36 -4.09
N CYS A 32 0.65 -11.19 -4.70
CA CYS A 32 1.56 -10.66 -5.72
C CYS A 32 2.87 -10.13 -5.13
N SER A 33 2.89 -9.83 -3.83
CA SER A 33 4.01 -9.21 -3.15
C SER A 33 3.95 -9.46 -1.65
N ASN A 34 5.09 -9.32 -0.97
CA ASN A 34 5.13 -9.34 0.50
C ASN A 34 4.28 -8.20 1.10
N GLN A 35 4.21 -7.04 0.45
CA GLN A 35 3.32 -5.93 0.84
C GLN A 35 1.85 -6.38 0.96
N CYS A 36 1.32 -7.06 -0.07
CA CYS A 36 -0.06 -7.55 -0.03
C CYS A 36 -0.26 -8.63 1.02
N ARG A 37 0.71 -9.55 1.18
CA ARG A 37 0.67 -10.56 2.25
C ARG A 37 0.65 -9.92 3.64
N GLU A 38 1.54 -8.97 3.91
CA GLU A 38 1.61 -8.25 5.18
C GLU A 38 0.32 -7.50 5.46
N ARG A 39 -0.19 -6.75 4.48
CA ARG A 39 -1.43 -6.00 4.61
C ARG A 39 -2.60 -6.92 4.95
N PHE A 40 -2.68 -8.08 4.31
CA PHE A 40 -3.66 -9.11 4.62
C PHE A 40 -3.51 -9.64 6.06
N LEU A 41 -2.29 -10.00 6.47
CA LEU A 41 -2.05 -10.56 7.80
C LEU A 41 -2.36 -9.57 8.94
N THR A 42 -2.20 -8.27 8.71
CA THR A 42 -2.54 -7.24 9.70
C THR A 42 -4.05 -7.14 9.93
N ASN A 43 -4.86 -7.17 8.86
CA ASN A 43 -6.32 -6.99 8.94
C ASN A 43 -7.04 -7.93 7.95
N PRO A 44 -7.05 -9.24 8.19
CA PRO A 44 -7.52 -10.23 7.21
C PRO A 44 -8.99 -10.02 6.86
N HIS A 45 -9.80 -9.53 7.81
CA HIS A 45 -11.23 -9.38 7.63
C HIS A 45 -11.65 -8.13 6.86
N LEU A 46 -10.69 -7.31 6.44
CA LEU A 46 -10.88 -6.35 5.36
C LEU A 46 -11.03 -7.05 4.00
N TYR A 47 -10.42 -8.21 3.83
CA TYR A 47 -10.23 -8.87 2.53
C TYR A 47 -11.04 -10.15 2.37
N ILE A 48 -11.23 -10.88 3.47
CA ILE A 48 -12.01 -12.11 3.51
C ILE A 48 -13.09 -12.04 4.59
N GLY A 49 -14.29 -12.41 4.17
CA GLY A 49 -15.46 -12.43 5.03
C GLY A 49 -15.55 -13.68 5.91
N TYR A 50 -16.60 -13.73 6.72
CA TYR A 50 -17.07 -14.94 7.40
C TYR A 50 -18.24 -15.56 6.61
N PRO A 51 -18.62 -16.82 6.87
CA PRO A 51 -19.85 -17.38 6.30
C PRO A 51 -21.05 -16.45 6.54
N GLY A 52 -21.70 -16.02 5.47
CA GLY A 52 -22.83 -15.07 5.52
C GLY A 52 -22.46 -13.58 5.62
N HIS A 53 -21.18 -13.25 5.79
CA HIS A 53 -20.69 -11.86 5.93
C HIS A 53 -19.58 -11.59 4.93
N VAL A 54 -19.86 -10.80 3.89
CA VAL A 54 -18.87 -10.40 2.89
C VAL A 54 -17.91 -9.33 3.43
N ALA A 55 -16.61 -9.46 3.15
CA ALA A 55 -15.60 -8.50 3.58
C ALA A 55 -15.76 -7.12 2.89
N PRO A 56 -15.30 -6.02 3.50
CA PRO A 56 -15.36 -4.68 2.93
C PRO A 56 -14.75 -4.60 1.53
N LYS A 57 -13.58 -5.24 1.32
CA LYS A 57 -12.94 -5.26 -0.01
C LYS A 57 -13.82 -5.93 -1.06
N GLN A 58 -14.54 -6.99 -0.69
CA GLN A 58 -15.46 -7.70 -1.58
C GLN A 58 -16.71 -6.85 -1.90
N LYS A 59 -17.09 -5.94 -1.00
CA LYS A 59 -18.11 -4.90 -1.22
C LYS A 59 -17.62 -3.71 -2.04
N GLY A 60 -16.33 -3.67 -2.40
CA GLY A 60 -15.72 -2.56 -3.14
C GLY A 60 -15.37 -1.34 -2.28
N VAL A 61 -15.30 -1.49 -0.94
CA VAL A 61 -14.89 -0.42 -0.03
C VAL A 61 -13.46 0.01 -0.35
N GLN A 62 -13.25 1.32 -0.38
CA GLN A 62 -11.96 1.97 -0.59
C GLN A 62 -11.79 3.08 0.45
N VAL A 63 -10.59 3.23 0.97
CA VAL A 63 -10.28 4.27 1.96
C VAL A 63 -9.20 5.16 1.36
N VAL A 64 -9.65 6.16 0.60
CA VAL A 64 -8.76 7.02 -0.17
C VAL A 64 -8.25 8.17 0.69
N LYS A 65 -6.93 8.29 0.80
CA LYS A 65 -6.25 9.39 1.47
C LYS A 65 -5.55 10.27 0.46
N ARG A 66 -5.55 11.57 0.72
CA ARG A 66 -4.71 12.54 0.02
C ARG A 66 -3.73 13.13 1.03
N ARG A 67 -2.45 13.00 0.76
CA ARG A 67 -1.38 13.61 1.53
C ARG A 67 -0.65 14.64 0.70
N HIS A 68 -0.11 15.61 1.40
CA HIS A 68 0.93 16.46 0.86
C HIS A 68 2.00 16.69 1.91
N PHE A 69 3.23 16.82 1.46
CA PHE A 69 4.34 17.19 2.30
C PHE A 69 5.34 18.02 1.52
N ARG A 70 6.15 18.79 2.23
CA ARG A 70 7.19 19.63 1.64
C ARG A 70 8.53 18.93 1.78
N LEU A 71 9.36 19.01 0.75
CA LEU A 71 10.76 18.60 0.82
C LEU A 71 11.63 19.76 1.34
N GLU A 72 12.84 19.45 1.79
CA GLU A 72 13.79 20.48 2.22
C GLU A 72 14.42 21.21 1.01
N GLN A 73 14.46 20.55 -0.15
CA GLN A 73 15.04 21.10 -1.39
C GLN A 73 14.29 20.59 -2.62
N ALA A 74 14.37 21.35 -3.71
CA ALA A 74 13.80 20.95 -4.99
C ALA A 74 14.50 19.69 -5.53
N LEU A 75 13.72 18.80 -6.17
CA LEU A 75 14.25 17.64 -6.88
C LEU A 75 14.74 18.09 -8.26
N THR A 76 15.89 17.55 -8.68
CA THR A 76 16.27 17.55 -10.09
C THR A 76 15.28 16.71 -10.90
N SER A 77 15.26 16.89 -12.22
CA SER A 77 14.37 16.12 -13.09
C SER A 77 14.58 14.61 -12.98
N GLN A 78 15.83 14.17 -12.85
CA GLN A 78 16.14 12.75 -12.71
C GLN A 78 15.65 12.17 -11.38
N GLU A 79 15.83 12.89 -10.27
CA GLU A 79 15.36 12.46 -8.95
C GLU A 79 13.83 12.41 -8.91
N ARG A 80 13.15 13.40 -9.54
CA ARG A 80 11.69 13.42 -9.67
C ARG A 80 11.17 12.23 -10.43
N ASP A 81 11.78 11.90 -11.58
CA ASP A 81 11.35 10.78 -12.40
C ASP A 81 11.53 9.46 -11.64
N LEU A 82 12.67 9.28 -10.96
CA LEU A 82 12.93 8.10 -10.14
C LEU A 82 11.88 7.97 -9.02
N LEU A 83 11.68 9.03 -8.23
CA LEU A 83 10.71 9.04 -7.14
C LEU A 83 9.29 8.76 -7.62
N THR A 84 8.87 9.46 -8.68
CA THR A 84 7.52 9.35 -9.25
C THR A 84 7.27 7.96 -9.81
N ASN A 85 8.24 7.38 -10.53
CA ASN A 85 8.10 6.05 -11.11
C ASN A 85 8.10 4.96 -10.03
N ASP A 86 9.01 5.03 -9.05
CA ASP A 86 9.07 4.04 -7.97
C ASP A 86 7.78 4.07 -7.14
N LEU A 87 7.28 5.25 -6.74
CA LEU A 87 6.03 5.34 -5.97
C LEU A 87 4.81 4.92 -6.79
N ARG A 88 4.72 5.28 -8.07
CA ARG A 88 3.62 4.81 -8.95
C ARG A 88 3.61 3.32 -9.16
N SER A 89 4.75 2.64 -8.99
CA SER A 89 4.84 1.18 -9.09
C SER A 89 4.28 0.45 -7.86
N MET A 90 4.10 1.15 -6.73
CA MET A 90 3.50 0.55 -5.54
C MET A 90 2.01 0.28 -5.76
N MET A 91 1.56 -0.92 -5.35
CA MET A 91 0.14 -1.24 -5.33
C MET A 91 -0.58 -0.30 -4.36
N GLY A 92 -1.68 0.31 -4.78
CA GLY A 92 -2.50 1.19 -3.94
C GLY A 92 -2.20 2.68 -4.04
N ILE A 93 -1.07 3.09 -4.63
CA ILE A 93 -0.87 4.49 -5.02
C ILE A 93 -1.74 4.79 -6.24
N ARG A 94 -2.54 5.86 -6.18
CA ARG A 94 -3.44 6.28 -7.27
C ARG A 94 -2.84 7.41 -8.08
N GLU A 95 -2.33 8.42 -7.39
CA GLU A 95 -1.78 9.61 -8.00
C GLU A 95 -0.60 10.12 -7.18
N ILE A 96 0.37 10.71 -7.88
CA ILE A 96 1.45 11.47 -7.27
C ILE A 96 1.81 12.62 -8.21
N HIS A 97 1.99 13.79 -7.59
CA HIS A 97 2.42 15.02 -8.21
C HIS A 97 3.56 15.62 -7.41
N VAL A 98 4.60 16.07 -8.11
CA VAL A 98 5.74 16.78 -7.53
C VAL A 98 5.73 18.18 -8.12
N ASP A 99 5.56 19.17 -7.27
CA ASP A 99 5.70 20.58 -7.61
C ASP A 99 7.09 21.05 -7.19
N ASP A 100 7.95 21.29 -8.19
CA ASP A 100 9.34 21.68 -7.96
C ASP A 100 9.48 23.12 -7.48
N MET A 101 8.57 24.00 -7.87
CA MET A 101 8.59 25.41 -7.47
C MET A 101 8.21 25.54 -5.99
N LEU A 102 7.25 24.75 -5.54
CA LEU A 102 6.78 24.74 -4.16
C LEU A 102 7.49 23.71 -3.27
N ILE A 103 8.39 22.92 -3.86
CA ILE A 103 9.12 21.83 -3.20
C ILE A 103 8.10 20.91 -2.48
N LYS A 104 7.00 20.59 -3.17
CA LYS A 104 5.82 19.95 -2.58
C LYS A 104 5.52 18.65 -3.31
N ILE A 105 5.29 17.59 -2.54
CA ILE A 105 4.73 16.34 -3.06
C ILE A 105 3.27 16.28 -2.63
N GLU A 106 2.40 15.93 -3.57
CA GLU A 106 1.02 15.54 -3.32
C GLU A 106 0.81 14.11 -3.79
N MET A 107 0.11 13.31 -3.00
CA MET A 107 -0.10 11.90 -3.29
C MET A 107 -1.46 11.43 -2.79
N THR A 108 -2.10 10.61 -3.60
CA THR A 108 -3.39 9.98 -3.29
C THR A 108 -3.21 8.46 -3.29
N TYR A 109 -3.70 7.77 -2.27
CA TYR A 109 -3.54 6.33 -2.12
C TYR A 109 -4.72 5.69 -1.38
N ASP A 110 -4.87 4.37 -1.55
CA ASP A 110 -5.92 3.57 -0.91
C ASP A 110 -5.36 2.79 0.28
N LEU A 111 -5.79 3.14 1.49
CA LEU A 111 -5.38 2.47 2.73
C LEU A 111 -5.80 0.99 2.77
N MET A 112 -6.76 0.58 1.94
CA MET A 112 -7.10 -0.84 1.80
C MET A 112 -5.99 -1.64 1.09
N VAL A 113 -4.97 -1.00 0.51
CA VAL A 113 -3.92 -1.69 -0.27
C VAL A 113 -2.52 -1.33 0.22
N VAL A 114 -2.29 -0.08 0.61
CA VAL A 114 -0.99 0.41 1.07
C VAL A 114 -1.11 1.28 2.32
N THR A 115 -0.24 1.07 3.30
CA THR A 115 -0.21 1.88 4.53
C THR A 115 0.74 3.06 4.41
N ALA A 116 0.56 4.08 5.25
CA ALA A 116 1.50 5.19 5.37
C ALA A 116 2.93 4.71 5.71
N GLU A 117 3.07 3.70 6.57
CA GLU A 117 4.37 3.10 6.92
C GLU A 117 5.05 2.44 5.73
N GLN A 118 4.30 1.72 4.90
CA GLN A 118 4.85 1.11 3.67
C GLN A 118 5.33 2.18 2.67
N ILE A 119 4.63 3.32 2.61
CA ILE A 119 5.03 4.44 1.76
C ILE A 119 6.28 5.12 2.33
N GLU A 120 6.36 5.35 3.64
CA GLU A 120 7.56 5.90 4.29
C GLU A 120 8.77 4.99 4.08
N ALA A 121 8.61 3.68 4.27
CA ALA A 121 9.67 2.70 4.01
C ALA A 121 10.16 2.78 2.56
N ARG A 122 9.24 2.86 1.59
CA ARG A 122 9.60 3.03 0.18
C ARG A 122 10.31 4.37 -0.08
N LEU A 123 9.83 5.46 0.53
CA LEU A 123 10.47 6.78 0.42
C LEU A 123 11.90 6.75 0.97
N ALA A 124 12.14 6.07 2.10
CA ALA A 124 13.47 5.89 2.67
C ALA A 124 14.40 5.09 1.72
N GLU A 125 13.90 3.99 1.15
CA GLU A 125 14.64 3.21 0.14
C GLU A 125 14.98 4.01 -1.11
N ILE A 126 14.04 4.83 -1.60
CA ILE A 126 14.28 5.74 -2.73
C ILE A 126 15.35 6.77 -2.34
N GLY A 127 15.25 7.37 -1.15
CA GLY A 127 16.23 8.33 -0.66
C GLY A 127 17.65 7.81 -0.70
N LEU A 128 17.87 6.54 -0.35
CA LEU A 128 19.20 5.90 -0.44
C LEU A 128 19.74 5.86 -1.87
N LYS A 129 18.87 5.73 -2.88
CA LYS A 129 19.25 5.78 -4.29
C LYS A 129 19.56 7.20 -4.79
N LEU A 130 18.97 8.21 -4.16
CA LEU A 130 19.15 9.63 -4.52
C LEU A 130 20.42 10.23 -3.89
N GLY A 131 20.95 9.64 -2.82
CA GLY A 131 22.19 10.06 -2.14
C GLY A 131 22.05 10.12 -0.61
N GLU A 132 23.16 10.28 0.11
CA GLU A 132 23.22 10.12 1.58
C GLU A 132 22.28 11.03 2.38
N GLU A 133 21.86 12.17 1.84
CA GLU A 133 21.05 13.15 2.58
C GLU A 133 19.53 12.95 2.42
N TRP A 134 19.08 12.24 1.37
CA TRP A 134 17.66 12.13 1.03
C TRP A 134 16.80 11.19 1.90
N PRO A 135 17.31 10.08 2.49
CA PRO A 135 16.47 9.20 3.31
C PRO A 135 15.87 9.94 4.52
N GLU A 136 16.69 10.69 5.25
CA GLU A 136 16.28 11.46 6.43
C GLU A 136 15.37 12.63 6.04
N ARG A 137 15.61 13.27 4.89
CA ARG A 137 14.79 14.36 4.35
C ARG A 137 13.38 13.91 4.02
N LEU A 138 13.25 12.81 3.28
CA LEU A 138 11.95 12.25 2.91
C LEU A 138 11.19 11.77 4.15
N ARG A 139 11.89 11.17 5.11
CA ARG A 139 11.30 10.75 6.38
C ARG A 139 10.74 11.91 7.19
N ARG A 140 11.50 13.00 7.34
CA ARG A 140 11.05 14.20 8.08
C ARG A 140 9.86 14.89 7.44
N GLY A 141 9.77 14.89 6.11
CA GLY A 141 8.61 15.42 5.39
C GLY A 141 7.34 14.61 5.63
N PHE A 142 7.46 13.30 5.87
CA PHE A 142 6.35 12.38 6.02
C PHE A 142 6.08 12.05 7.49
N VAL A 143 5.43 12.96 8.24
CA VAL A 143 5.04 12.68 9.63
C VAL A 143 3.94 11.62 9.67
N HIS A 144 4.18 10.53 10.42
CA HIS A 144 3.22 9.45 10.65
C HIS A 144 2.03 9.98 11.42
N PHE A 145 0.87 9.98 10.77
CA PHE A 145 -0.40 10.11 11.45
C PHE A 145 -0.99 8.72 11.62
N LEU A 146 -1.85 8.55 12.62
CA LEU A 146 -2.53 7.31 12.97
C LEU A 146 -3.62 6.91 11.94
N GLU A 147 -3.26 6.81 10.66
CA GLU A 147 -4.17 6.46 9.56
C GLU A 147 -4.66 5.01 9.65
N GLU A 148 -3.90 4.12 10.29
CA GLU A 148 -4.30 2.73 10.46
C GLU A 148 -5.59 2.56 11.27
N PHE A 149 -5.93 3.51 12.14
CA PHE A 149 -7.20 3.48 12.86
C PHE A 149 -8.42 3.67 11.96
N GLU A 150 -8.25 4.29 10.79
CA GLU A 150 -9.34 4.52 9.84
C GLU A 150 -9.81 3.23 9.16
N VAL A 151 -8.94 2.21 9.10
CA VAL A 151 -9.27 0.90 8.52
C VAL A 151 -9.68 -0.13 9.58
N LEU A 152 -9.22 0.01 10.84
CA LEU A 152 -9.59 -0.90 11.93
C LEU A 152 -11.10 -0.92 12.18
N GLY A 153 -11.78 0.23 12.06
CA GLY A 153 -13.23 0.32 12.22
C GLY A 153 -14.04 -0.33 11.10
N LEU A 154 -13.39 -0.84 10.05
CA LEU A 154 -14.06 -1.41 8.88
C LEU A 154 -14.06 -2.94 8.86
N GLU A 155 -13.26 -3.61 9.70
CA GLU A 155 -13.22 -5.07 9.71
C GLU A 155 -14.59 -5.69 10.02
N GLU A 156 -14.94 -6.76 9.31
CA GLU A 156 -16.12 -7.53 9.68
C GLU A 156 -15.85 -8.22 11.02
N PRO A 157 -16.69 -8.00 12.05
CA PRO A 157 -16.51 -8.65 13.33
C PRO A 157 -16.78 -10.17 13.18
N PRO A 158 -16.17 -11.00 14.04
CA PRO A 158 -16.46 -12.42 14.05
C PRO A 158 -17.97 -12.65 14.24
N SER A 159 -18.51 -13.58 13.45
CA SER A 159 -19.91 -13.98 13.55
C SER A 159 -20.22 -14.42 14.98
N ARG A 160 -21.16 -13.73 15.63
CA ARG A 160 -21.67 -14.12 16.95
C ARG A 160 -22.49 -15.40 16.77
N ILE A 161 -21.96 -16.52 17.28
CA ILE A 161 -22.68 -17.80 17.43
C ILE A 161 -23.55 -17.70 18.68
#